data_AF-A0A554J718-F1
#
_entry.id   AF-A0A554J718-F1
#
_cell.length_a   1.000
_cell.length_b   1.000
_cell.length_c   1.000
_cell.angle_alpha   90.00
_cell.angle_beta   90.00
_cell.angle_gamma   90.00
#
_symmetry.space_group_name_H-M   'P 1'
#
loop_
_entity.id
_entity.type
_entity.pdbx_description
1 polymer ?
#
loop_
_entity_poly.entity_id
_entity_poly.type
_entity_poly.pdbx_seq_one_letter_code
_entity_poly.pdbx_strand_id
1 'polypeptide(L)'
;MTSGARYVEGIGRRKTAVARVRLFPSGSLTGGNENTAPTILVNQRSWQEYFPVVSMQTPIRKPFEMTGTWGKFDVSVHVSGGGVHAQAEALRHGLARCL
;
A
#
# COMPACT_ATOMS: atom_id res chain seq x y z
N MET A 1 -15.54 -5.11 -23.99
CA MET A 1 -14.18 -5.62 -23.71
C MET A 1 -13.53 -4.73 -22.66
N THR A 2 -13.82 -4.99 -21.38
CA THR A 2 -13.13 -4.35 -20.25
C THR A 2 -12.87 -5.46 -19.25
N SER A 3 -11.76 -6.18 -19.43
CA SER A 3 -11.25 -7.04 -18.38
C SER A 3 -10.70 -6.11 -17.30
N GLY A 4 -11.58 -5.66 -16.42
CA GLY A 4 -11.19 -4.85 -15.27
C GLY A 4 -10.34 -5.71 -14.36
N ALA A 5 -9.05 -5.43 -14.27
CA ALA A 5 -8.18 -6.06 -13.29
C ALA A 5 -8.87 -5.98 -11.92
N ARG A 6 -9.16 -7.13 -11.31
CA ARG A 6 -9.89 -7.23 -10.06
C ARG A 6 -8.98 -6.77 -8.92
N TYR A 7 -9.04 -5.49 -8.57
CA TYR A 7 -8.32 -4.91 -7.44
C TYR A 7 -9.25 -4.74 -6.24
N VAL A 8 -8.69 -4.87 -5.04
CA VAL A 8 -9.38 -4.54 -3.79
C VAL A 8 -9.01 -3.12 -3.42
N GLU A 9 -9.99 -2.25 -3.29
CA GLU A 9 -9.77 -0.88 -2.82
C GLU A 9 -10.10 -0.74 -1.34
N GLY A 10 -9.32 0.08 -0.65
CA GLY A 10 -9.50 0.38 0.75
C GLY A 10 -9.13 1.82 1.02
N ILE A 11 -9.95 2.50 1.81
CA ILE A 11 -9.74 3.89 2.16
C ILE A 11 -9.38 3.96 3.64
N GLY A 12 -8.20 4.48 3.92
CA GLY A 12 -7.74 4.82 5.27
C GLY A 12 -7.81 6.32 5.50
N ARG A 13 -8.22 6.74 6.69
CA ARG A 13 -8.32 8.16 7.06
C ARG A 13 -7.75 8.33 8.45
N ARG A 14 -6.94 9.37 8.68
CA ARG A 14 -6.47 9.74 10.01
C ARG A 14 -6.18 11.23 10.11
N LYS A 15 -6.75 11.89 11.13
CA LYS A 15 -6.77 13.35 11.25
C LYS A 15 -7.32 13.96 9.95
N THR A 16 -6.53 14.77 9.26
CA THR A 16 -6.86 15.37 7.96
C THR A 16 -6.28 14.60 6.77
N ALA A 17 -5.55 13.51 7.00
CA ALA A 17 -4.94 12.69 5.96
C ALA A 17 -5.90 11.62 5.45
N VAL A 18 -5.97 11.47 4.13
CA VAL A 18 -6.74 10.44 3.44
C VAL A 18 -5.80 9.62 2.57
N ALA A 19 -5.86 8.30 2.71
CA ALA A 19 -5.10 7.33 1.95
C ALA A 19 -6.06 6.41 1.18
N ARG A 20 -5.98 6.43 -0.16
CA ARG A 20 -6.68 5.49 -1.03
C ARG A 20 -5.71 4.40 -1.46
N VAL A 21 -5.96 3.19 -1.01
CA VAL A 21 -5.15 1.99 -1.28
C VAL A 21 -5.86 1.18 -2.35
N ARG A 22 -5.11 0.76 -3.36
CA ARG A 22 -5.50 -0.23 -4.36
C ARG A 22 -4.55 -1.40 -4.24
N LEU A 23 -5.09 -2.56 -3.88
CA LEU A 23 -4.37 -3.80 -3.72
C LEU A 23 -4.68 -4.70 -4.91
N PHE A 24 -3.63 -5.14 -5.58
CA PHE A 24 -3.72 -6.03 -6.73
C PHE A 24 -3.22 -7.42 -6.32
N PRO A 25 -3.99 -8.49 -6.57
CA PRO A 25 -3.51 -9.85 -6.38
C PRO A 25 -2.29 -10.10 -7.28
N SER A 26 -1.15 -10.53 -6.72
CA SER A 26 -0.01 -10.97 -7.52
C SER A 26 -0.47 -12.10 -8.44
N GLY A 27 -0.19 -11.93 -9.74
CA GLY A 27 -0.61 -12.86 -10.79
C GLY A 27 -1.40 -12.24 -11.96
N SER A 28 -1.82 -10.95 -11.89
CA SER A 28 -2.50 -10.30 -13.03
C SER A 28 -1.63 -9.36 -13.86
N LEU A 29 -0.46 -8.93 -13.38
CA LEU A 29 0.46 -8.04 -14.12
C LEU A 29 1.78 -8.70 -14.52
N THR A 30 2.16 -9.82 -13.91
CA THR A 30 3.41 -10.51 -14.25
C THR A 30 3.18 -12.01 -14.21
N GLY A 31 3.07 -12.63 -15.39
CA GLY A 31 3.22 -14.07 -15.55
C GLY A 31 4.68 -14.51 -15.34
N GLY A 32 5.32 -14.06 -14.26
CA GLY A 32 6.74 -14.24 -14.07
C GLY A 32 7.22 -13.88 -12.68
N ASN A 33 7.83 -14.87 -12.04
CA ASN A 33 8.93 -14.75 -11.09
C ASN A 33 8.51 -14.48 -9.64
N GLU A 34 8.59 -15.55 -8.87
CA GLU A 34 8.55 -15.68 -7.40
C GLU A 34 9.58 -14.84 -6.61
N ASN A 35 10.24 -13.85 -7.21
CA ASN A 35 11.36 -13.10 -6.60
C ASN A 35 11.38 -11.58 -6.89
N THR A 36 10.27 -10.98 -7.34
CA THR A 36 10.19 -9.52 -7.49
C THR A 36 9.63 -8.90 -6.21
N ALA A 37 10.40 -8.00 -5.60
CA ALA A 37 9.98 -7.25 -4.42
C ALA A 37 8.60 -6.62 -4.63
N PRO A 38 7.70 -6.66 -3.62
CA PRO A 38 6.36 -6.10 -3.75
C PRO A 38 6.47 -4.61 -4.08
N THR A 39 5.86 -4.19 -5.20
CA THR A 39 5.94 -2.80 -5.63
C THR A 39 4.91 -2.00 -4.85
N ILE A 40 5.31 -1.51 -3.66
CA ILE A 40 4.50 -0.57 -2.88
C ILE A 40 4.82 0.84 -3.37
N LEU A 41 3.87 1.42 -4.11
CA LEU A 41 3.96 2.78 -4.64
C LEU A 41 3.06 3.72 -3.84
N VAL A 42 3.63 4.80 -3.33
CA VAL A 42 2.93 5.88 -2.64
C VAL A 42 3.05 7.13 -3.51
N ASN A 43 1.93 7.59 -4.07
CA ASN A 43 1.84 8.75 -4.95
C ASN A 43 2.88 8.72 -6.09
N GLN A 44 3.00 7.57 -6.77
CA GLN A 44 3.97 7.31 -7.85
C GLN A 44 5.45 7.29 -7.42
N ARG A 45 5.74 7.24 -6.11
CA ARG A 45 7.09 7.08 -5.56
C ARG A 45 7.20 5.84 -4.70
N SER A 46 8.40 5.31 -4.53
CA SER A 46 8.64 4.21 -3.59
C SER A 46 8.33 4.64 -2.16
N TRP A 47 7.67 3.79 -1.39
CA TRP A 47 7.35 4.06 0.02
C TRP A 47 8.59 4.40 0.88
N GLN A 48 9.76 3.85 0.56
CA GLN A 48 11.03 4.17 1.22
C GLN A 48 11.51 5.59 0.94
N GLU A 49 11.28 6.10 -0.27
CA GLU A 49 11.65 7.47 -0.66
C GLU A 49 10.64 8.48 -0.08
N TYR A 50 9.36 8.11 -0.04
CA TYR A 50 8.31 8.95 0.54
C TYR A 50 8.39 9.06 2.06
N PHE A 51 8.78 7.97 2.73
CA PHE A 51 8.93 7.88 4.19
C PHE A 51 10.39 7.60 4.55
N PRO A 52 11.28 8.61 4.60
CA PRO A 52 12.69 8.39 4.90
C PRO A 52 12.95 7.93 6.35
N VAL A 53 12.01 8.21 7.26
CA VAL A 53 12.14 7.89 8.69
C VAL A 53 11.59 6.49 8.98
N VAL A 54 12.40 5.63 9.61
CA VAL A 54 12.04 4.24 9.96
C VAL A 54 10.76 4.17 10.81
N SER A 55 10.55 5.11 11.74
CA SER A 55 9.32 5.15 12.55
C SER A 55 8.04 5.30 11.72
N MET A 56 8.12 5.92 10.54
CA MET A 56 6.97 6.08 9.62
C MET A 56 6.80 4.86 8.71
N GLN A 57 7.85 4.06 8.54
CA GLN A 57 7.84 2.82 7.77
C GLN A 57 7.23 1.65 8.54
N THR A 58 7.47 1.57 9.86
CA THR A 58 6.92 0.54 10.75
C THR A 58 5.41 0.33 10.62
N PRO A 59 4.54 1.37 10.65
CA PRO A 59 3.10 1.17 10.52
C PRO A 59 2.67 0.62 9.16
N ILE A 60 3.45 0.83 8.10
CA ILE A 60 3.19 0.31 6.75
C ILE A 60 3.54 -1.18 6.69
N ARG A 61 4.65 -1.58 7.32
CA ARG A 61 5.11 -2.98 7.38
C ARG A 61 4.21 -3.87 8.24
N LYS A 62 3.73 -3.35 9.38
CA LYS A 62 2.96 -4.11 10.38
C LYS A 62 1.75 -4.90 9.82
N PRO A 63 0.86 -4.33 8.97
CA PRO A 63 -0.26 -5.11 8.41
C PRO A 63 0.19 -6.25 7.50
N PHE A 64 1.29 -6.10 6.75
CA PHE A 64 1.82 -7.17 5.90
C PHE A 64 2.50 -8.29 6.71
N GLU A 65 3.17 -7.93 7.80
CA GLU A 65 3.77 -8.88 8.75
C GLU A 65 2.69 -9.71 9.45
N MET A 66 1.63 -9.06 9.95
CA MET A 66 0.52 -9.73 10.62
C MET A 66 -0.25 -10.70 9.72
N THR A 67 -0.34 -10.41 8.42
CA THR A 67 -1.07 -11.22 7.44
C THR A 67 -0.17 -12.23 6.71
N GLY A 68 1.13 -12.27 6.99
CA GLY A 68 2.07 -13.17 6.31
C GLY A 68 2.08 -13.01 4.78
N THR A 69 1.74 -11.82 4.31
CA THR A 69 1.42 -11.53 2.90
C THR A 69 2.52 -10.68 2.23
N TRP A 70 3.63 -10.51 2.94
CA TRP A 70 4.82 -9.84 2.43
C TRP A 70 5.26 -10.46 1.09
N GLY A 71 5.29 -9.65 0.03
CA GLY A 71 5.69 -10.09 -1.32
C GLY A 71 4.60 -10.70 -2.19
N LYS A 72 3.35 -10.80 -1.72
CA LYS A 72 2.25 -11.44 -2.49
C LYS A 72 1.32 -10.45 -3.21
N PHE A 73 1.46 -9.16 -2.98
CA PHE A 73 0.55 -8.15 -3.53
C PHE A 73 1.30 -6.91 -4.01
N ASP A 74 0.86 -6.38 -5.14
CA ASP A 74 1.23 -5.04 -5.59
C ASP A 74 0.25 -4.03 -4.99
N VAL A 75 0.80 -2.93 -4.46
CA VAL A 75 0.01 -1.95 -3.73
C VAL A 75 0.29 -0.57 -4.31
N SER A 76 -0.75 0.03 -4.88
CA SER A 76 -0.72 1.41 -5.33
C SER A 76 -1.54 2.27 -4.38
N VAL A 77 -0.93 3.31 -3.83
CA VAL A 77 -1.57 4.16 -2.84
C VAL A 77 -1.45 5.62 -3.22
N HIS A 78 -2.58 6.32 -3.18
CA HIS A 78 -2.62 7.77 -3.24
C HIS A 78 -2.96 8.34 -1.87
N VAL A 79 -2.04 9.14 -1.32
CA VAL A 79 -2.23 9.85 -0.06
C VAL A 79 -2.36 11.34 -0.31
N SER A 80 -3.23 12.00 0.44
CA SER A 80 -3.43 13.44 0.35
C SER A 80 -3.86 14.02 1.69
N GLY A 81 -3.43 15.25 1.97
CA GLY A 81 -3.75 15.97 3.20
C GLY A 81 -2.89 15.57 4.41
N GLY A 82 -2.95 16.41 5.45
CA GLY A 82 -2.19 16.24 6.70
C GLY A 82 -0.67 16.29 6.53
N GLY A 83 0.04 15.82 7.55
CA GLY A 83 1.49 15.63 7.53
C GLY A 83 1.90 14.17 7.34
N VAL A 84 3.19 13.94 7.08
CA VAL A 84 3.76 12.62 6.72
C VAL A 84 3.42 11.53 7.76
N HIS A 85 3.48 11.86 9.05
CA HIS A 85 3.12 10.91 10.12
C HIS A 85 1.63 10.53 10.10
N ALA A 86 0.74 11.48 9.82
CA ALA A 86 -0.69 11.20 9.72
C ALA A 86 -0.99 10.33 8.49
N GLN A 87 -0.28 10.58 7.38
CA GLN A 87 -0.38 9.81 6.14
C GLN A 87 0.09 8.36 6.32
N ALA A 88 1.21 8.11 7.00
CA ALA A 88 1.71 6.77 7.28
C ALA A 88 0.69 5.91 8.07
N GLU A 89 0.01 6.52 9.04
CA GLU A 89 -1.02 5.81 9.80
C GLU A 89 -2.35 5.72 9.07
N ALA A 90 -2.72 6.69 8.23
CA ALA A 90 -3.86 6.55 7.32
C ALA A 90 -3.62 5.40 6.33
N LEU A 91 -2.40 5.27 5.81
CA LEU A 91 -1.97 4.19 4.94
C LEU A 91 -2.12 2.82 5.60
N ARG A 92 -1.66 2.67 6.85
CA ARG A 92 -1.87 1.47 7.67
C ARG A 92 -3.35 1.08 7.76
N HIS A 93 -4.24 2.05 8.00
CA HIS A 93 -5.68 1.79 8.09
C HIS A 93 -6.29 1.39 6.75
N GLY A 94 -5.79 1.95 5.63
CA GLY A 94 -6.22 1.55 4.29
C GLY A 94 -5.78 0.13 3.96
N LEU A 95 -4.52 -0.22 4.25
CA LEU A 95 -3.97 -1.56 4.05
C LEU A 95 -4.72 -2.62 4.86
N ALA A 96 -5.00 -2.35 6.13
CA ALA A 96 -5.74 -3.26 7.00
C ALA A 96 -7.21 -3.47 6.60
N ARG A 97 -7.75 -2.66 5.67
CA ARG A 97 -9.10 -2.83 5.10
C ARG A 97 -9.08 -3.60 3.78
N CYS A 98 -7.96 -3.58 3.06
CA CYS A 98 -7.80 -4.32 1.81
C CYS A 98 -7.37 -5.78 2.02
N LEU A 99 -6.69 -6.06 3.14
CA LEU A 99 -6.21 -7.38 3.55
C LEU A 99 -7.26 -8.08 4.42
#